data_AF-A0A067CZZ3-F1
#
_entry.id   AF-A0A067CZZ3-F1
#
_cell.length_a   1.000
_cell.length_b   1.000
_cell.length_c   1.000
_cell.angle_alpha   90.00
_cell.angle_beta   90.00
_cell.angle_gamma   90.00
#
_symmetry.space_group_name_H-M   'P 1'
#
loop_
_entity.id
_entity.type
_entity.pdbx_description
1 polymer ?
#
loop_
_entity_poly.entity_id
_entity_poly.type
_entity_poly.pdbx_seq_one_letter_code
_entity_poly.pdbx_strand_id
1 'polypeptide(L)'
;MENVPAALIHDGVLPFLDAASLGRLGATSRSWRDQVASAPAWRTCLQRQFGVRLDVYGPCDPTLWQPMMASLVADAREIRHSVHAKDVLAIAASKAPMLPVSGASIRREIVLMQGLRRFPTDADLIAAYARAIRQQLQLVQI
;
A
#
# COMPACT_ATOMS: atom_id res chain seq x y z
N MET A 1 -33.66 -1.85 -1.26
CA MET A 1 -32.35 -2.21 -0.68
C MET A 1 -32.37 -1.67 0.73
N GLU A 2 -32.25 -2.56 1.71
CA GLU A 2 -32.37 -2.25 3.14
C GLU A 2 -31.40 -1.13 3.53
N ASN A 3 -31.92 -0.12 4.23
CA ASN A 3 -31.19 1.01 4.77
C ASN A 3 -30.33 0.54 5.96
N VAL A 4 -29.32 -0.29 5.70
CA VAL A 4 -28.31 -0.61 6.70
C VAL A 4 -27.52 0.68 6.96
N PRO A 5 -27.43 1.15 8.22
CA PRO A 5 -26.68 2.37 8.51
C PRO A 5 -25.24 2.26 8.03
N ALA A 6 -24.76 3.27 7.33
CA ALA A 6 -23.38 3.30 6.83
C ALA A 6 -22.36 3.04 7.97
N ALA A 7 -22.61 3.57 9.17
CA ALA A 7 -21.79 3.32 10.35
C ALA A 7 -21.68 1.82 10.72
N LEU A 8 -22.79 1.07 10.67
CA LEU A 8 -22.77 -0.37 10.96
C LEU A 8 -21.89 -1.14 9.97
N ILE A 9 -21.89 -0.72 8.71
CA ILE A 9 -21.08 -1.32 7.65
C ILE A 9 -19.61 -0.94 7.83
N HIS A 10 -19.33 0.36 7.95
CA HIS A 10 -17.97 0.90 8.02
C HIS A 10 -17.22 0.51 9.30
N ASP A 11 -17.93 0.42 10.42
CA ASP A 11 -17.32 0.13 11.73
C ASP A 11 -17.51 -1.34 12.14
N GLY A 12 -18.59 -1.99 11.66
CA GLY A 12 -18.95 -3.35 12.09
C GLY A 12 -18.58 -4.46 11.10
N VAL A 13 -18.47 -4.18 9.80
CA VAL A 13 -18.27 -5.22 8.78
C VAL A 13 -16.95 -5.04 8.03
N LEU A 14 -16.74 -3.88 7.39
CA LEU A 14 -15.57 -3.64 6.54
C LEU A 14 -14.22 -3.90 7.23
N PRO A 15 -14.00 -3.53 8.52
CA PRO A 15 -12.71 -3.74 9.18
C PRO A 15 -12.30 -5.21 9.34
N PHE A 16 -13.27 -6.13 9.25
CA PHE A 16 -13.06 -7.57 9.40
C PHE A 16 -12.89 -8.28 8.05
N LEU A 17 -13.13 -7.59 6.94
CA LEU A 17 -12.96 -8.16 5.60
C LEU A 17 -11.50 -8.13 5.17
N ASP A 18 -11.10 -9.15 4.39
CA ASP A 18 -9.83 -9.14 3.68
C ASP A 18 -9.92 -8.30 2.39
N ALA A 19 -8.77 -8.00 1.79
CA ALA A 19 -8.69 -7.20 0.58
C ALA A 19 -9.50 -7.79 -0.59
N ALA A 20 -9.54 -9.12 -0.71
CA ALA A 20 -10.32 -9.80 -1.74
C ALA A 20 -11.83 -9.62 -1.53
N SER A 21 -12.32 -9.76 -0.29
CA SER A 21 -13.74 -9.57 0.04
C SER A 21 -14.17 -8.11 -0.09
N LEU A 22 -13.31 -7.16 0.30
CA LEU A 22 -13.53 -5.74 0.03
C LEU A 22 -13.66 -5.49 -1.49
N GLY A 23 -12.70 -5.99 -2.28
CA GLY A 23 -12.74 -5.86 -3.74
C GLY A 23 -14.02 -6.42 -4.37
N ARG A 24 -14.46 -7.61 -3.92
CA ARG A 24 -15.72 -8.22 -4.36
C ARG A 24 -16.93 -7.38 -3.99
N LEU A 25 -16.99 -6.85 -2.76
CA LEU A 25 -18.10 -6.01 -2.30
C LEU A 25 -18.20 -4.72 -3.12
N GLY A 26 -17.06 -4.06 -3.39
CA GLY A 26 -17.02 -2.86 -4.24
C GLY A 26 -17.40 -3.11 -5.70
N ALA A 27 -17.32 -4.36 -6.18
CA ALA A 27 -17.75 -4.75 -7.51
C ALA A 27 -19.28 -4.97 -7.64
N THR A 28 -20.01 -5.07 -6.52
CA THR A 28 -21.44 -5.39 -6.53
C THR A 28 -22.33 -4.23 -7.00
N SER A 29 -21.97 -2.98 -6.68
CA SER A 29 -22.72 -1.79 -7.08
C SER A 29 -21.85 -0.53 -7.06
N ARG A 30 -22.29 0.54 -7.73
CA ARG A 30 -21.61 1.85 -7.68
C ARG A 30 -21.58 2.44 -6.27
N SER A 31 -22.67 2.34 -5.52
CA SER A 31 -22.74 2.82 -4.13
C SER A 31 -21.73 2.10 -3.23
N TRP A 32 -21.62 0.78 -3.37
CA TRP A 32 -20.63 -0.01 -2.63
C TRP A 32 -19.20 0.27 -3.06
N ARG A 33 -18.98 0.55 -4.35
CA ARG A 33 -17.65 0.92 -4.85
C ARG A 33 -17.08 2.13 -4.12
N ASP A 34 -17.87 3.19 -4.01
CA ASP A 34 -17.41 4.45 -3.42
C ASP A 34 -17.19 4.31 -1.89
N GLN A 35 -18.07 3.57 -1.21
CA GLN A 35 -17.94 3.25 0.22
C GLN A 35 -16.72 2.37 0.51
N VAL A 36 -16.50 1.34 -0.31
CA VAL A 36 -15.34 0.45 -0.14
C VAL A 36 -14.04 1.15 -0.51
N ALA A 37 -14.03 2.04 -1.51
CA ALA A 37 -12.82 2.71 -1.95
C ALA A 37 -12.17 3.58 -0.86
N SER A 38 -12.99 4.21 -0.02
CA SER A 38 -12.56 5.03 1.11
C SER A 38 -12.45 4.26 2.43
N ALA A 39 -12.69 2.94 2.41
CA ALA A 39 -12.75 2.16 3.63
C ALA A 39 -11.39 2.07 4.35
N PRO A 40 -11.34 2.34 5.68
CA PRO A 40 -10.10 2.25 6.45
C PRO A 40 -9.52 0.84 6.49
N ALA A 41 -10.35 -0.18 6.23
CA ALA A 41 -9.95 -1.58 6.15
C ALA A 41 -8.82 -1.83 5.14
N TRP A 42 -8.74 -1.09 4.03
CA TRP A 42 -7.64 -1.23 3.07
C TRP A 42 -6.27 -0.98 3.68
N ARG A 43 -6.16 0.04 4.54
CA ARG A 43 -4.93 0.36 5.28
C ARG A 43 -4.53 -0.81 6.18
N THR A 44 -5.48 -1.35 6.93
CA THR A 44 -5.28 -2.51 7.81
C THR A 44 -4.84 -3.75 7.02
N CYS A 45 -5.49 -4.03 5.88
CA CYS A 45 -5.10 -5.13 5.00
C CYS A 45 -3.65 -4.96 4.51
N LEU A 46 -3.27 -3.76 4.09
CA LEU A 46 -1.92 -3.46 3.60
C LEU A 46 -0.88 -3.65 4.71
N GLN A 47 -1.13 -3.14 5.92
CA GLN A 47 -0.24 -3.33 7.07
C GLN A 47 0.00 -4.80 7.36
N ARG A 48 -1.07 -5.61 7.40
CA ARG A 48 -1.00 -7.06 7.64
C ARG A 48 -0.26 -7.79 6.53
N GLN A 49 -0.61 -7.51 5.28
CA GLN A 49 -0.08 -8.25 4.13
C GLN A 49 1.40 -7.97 3.88
N PHE A 50 1.84 -6.71 4.03
CA PHE A 50 3.23 -6.32 3.77
C PHE A 50 4.07 -6.23 5.05
N GLY A 51 3.48 -6.42 6.24
CA GLY A 51 4.17 -6.34 7.53
C GLY A 51 4.80 -4.98 7.75
N VAL A 52 4.02 -3.91 7.55
CA VAL A 52 4.45 -2.51 7.67
C VAL A 52 3.54 -1.73 8.60
N ARG A 53 4.06 -0.66 9.21
CA ARG A 53 3.26 0.30 9.98
C ARG A 53 3.05 1.53 9.13
N LEU A 54 1.79 1.87 8.85
CA LEU A 54 1.45 3.04 8.04
C LEU A 54 1.17 4.29 8.89
N ASP A 55 1.11 4.14 10.21
CA ASP A 55 0.84 5.22 11.17
C ASP A 55 1.94 6.27 11.24
N VAL A 56 3.12 5.93 10.71
CA VAL A 56 4.29 6.81 10.62
C VAL A 56 4.16 7.88 9.53
N TYR A 57 3.29 7.68 8.53
CA TYR A 57 3.16 8.60 7.39
C TYR A 57 2.13 9.73 7.62
N GLY A 58 1.64 9.89 8.85
CA GLY A 58 0.66 10.91 9.20
C GLY A 58 -0.71 10.70 8.54
N PRO A 59 -1.58 11.74 8.55
CA PRO A 59 -2.88 11.69 7.90
C PRO A 59 -2.70 11.65 6.37
N CYS A 60 -3.31 10.65 5.74
CA CYS A 60 -3.36 10.48 4.29
C CYS A 60 -4.81 10.37 3.84
N ASP A 61 -5.08 10.69 2.58
CA ASP A 61 -6.39 10.47 1.95
C ASP A 61 -6.81 8.99 2.08
N PRO A 62 -7.99 8.69 2.66
CA PRO A 62 -8.49 7.31 2.77
C PRO A 62 -8.58 6.56 1.44
N THR A 63 -8.82 7.26 0.33
CA THR A 63 -8.92 6.68 -1.01
C THR A 63 -7.58 6.22 -1.59
N LEU A 64 -6.46 6.57 -0.93
CA LEU A 64 -5.12 6.16 -1.32
C LEU A 64 -4.89 4.65 -1.17
N TRP A 65 -5.51 4.03 -0.16
CA TRP A 65 -5.09 2.72 0.30
C TRP A 65 -5.50 1.58 -0.63
N GLN A 66 -6.64 1.69 -1.31
CA GLN A 66 -7.08 0.72 -2.30
C GLN A 66 -6.12 0.64 -3.51
N PRO A 67 -5.82 1.73 -4.25
CA PRO A 67 -4.87 1.68 -5.37
C PRO A 67 -3.46 1.34 -4.91
N MET A 68 -3.07 1.71 -3.69
CA MET A 68 -1.80 1.32 -3.08
C MET A 68 -1.73 -0.20 -2.89
N MET A 69 -2.77 -0.82 -2.33
CA MET A 69 -2.85 -2.26 -2.17
C MET A 69 -2.74 -2.98 -3.51
N ALA A 70 -3.50 -2.56 -4.53
CA ALA A 70 -3.43 -3.14 -5.87
C ALA A 70 -2.02 -3.05 -6.47
N SER A 71 -1.39 -1.87 -6.34
CA SER A 71 -0.03 -1.62 -6.85
C SER A 71 1.01 -2.52 -6.15
N LEU A 72 0.98 -2.58 -4.81
CA LEU A 72 1.92 -3.37 -4.03
C LEU A 72 1.73 -4.88 -4.21
N VAL A 73 0.50 -5.36 -4.47
CA VAL A 73 0.25 -6.76 -4.81
C VAL A 73 0.92 -7.12 -6.14
N ALA A 74 0.83 -6.25 -7.14
CA ALA A 74 1.54 -6.42 -8.41
C ALA A 74 3.06 -6.40 -8.20
N ASP A 75 3.57 -5.41 -7.47
CA ASP A 75 5.00 -5.29 -7.16
C ASP A 75 5.53 -6.52 -6.42
N ALA A 76 4.82 -7.00 -5.40
CA ALA A 76 5.25 -8.19 -4.65
C ALA A 76 5.27 -9.45 -5.53
N ARG A 77 4.35 -9.55 -6.50
CA ARG A 77 4.40 -10.62 -7.50
C ARG A 77 5.67 -10.49 -8.34
N GLU A 78 6.01 -9.30 -8.82
CA GLU A 78 7.23 -9.07 -9.61
C GLU A 78 8.51 -9.36 -8.80
N ILE A 79 8.60 -8.84 -7.56
CA ILE A 79 9.72 -9.10 -6.63
C ILE A 79 9.90 -10.60 -6.40
N ARG A 80 8.81 -11.36 -6.29
CA ARG A 80 8.88 -12.83 -6.12
C ARG A 80 9.58 -13.52 -7.29
N HIS A 81 9.53 -12.95 -8.48
CA HIS A 81 10.18 -13.47 -9.69
C HIS A 81 11.53 -12.81 -9.98
N SER A 82 11.93 -11.76 -9.25
CA SER A 82 13.25 -11.13 -9.41
C SER A 82 14.38 -12.10 -9.11
N VAL A 83 15.35 -12.17 -10.02
CA VAL A 83 16.55 -13.00 -9.86
C VAL A 83 17.65 -12.19 -9.19
N HIS A 84 17.66 -10.88 -9.40
CA HIS A 84 18.69 -9.97 -8.91
C HIS A 84 18.09 -8.77 -8.16
N ALA A 85 18.87 -8.20 -7.24
CA ALA A 85 18.49 -7.00 -6.50
C ALA A 85 18.20 -5.78 -7.40
N LYS A 86 18.92 -5.65 -8.53
CA LYS A 86 18.69 -4.61 -9.54
C LYS A 86 17.27 -4.63 -10.12
N ASP A 87 16.63 -5.79 -10.19
CA ASP A 87 15.26 -5.92 -10.68
C ASP A 87 14.31 -5.22 -9.71
N VAL A 88 14.53 -5.38 -8.41
CA VAL A 88 13.77 -4.70 -7.36
C VAL A 88 14.00 -3.18 -7.39
N LEU A 89 15.24 -2.74 -7.63
CA LEU A 89 15.53 -1.31 -7.80
C LEU A 89 14.78 -0.71 -8.99
N ALA A 90 14.66 -1.46 -10.09
CA ALA A 90 13.86 -1.05 -11.25
C ALA A 90 12.36 -0.95 -10.91
N ILE A 91 11.82 -1.93 -10.16
CA ILE A 91 10.42 -1.89 -9.67
C ILE A 91 10.21 -0.69 -8.74
N ALA A 92 11.14 -0.40 -7.83
CA ALA A 92 11.07 0.72 -6.92
C ALA A 92 11.15 2.09 -7.63
N ALA A 93 11.87 2.15 -8.76
CA ALA A 93 11.99 3.36 -9.59
C ALA A 93 10.83 3.51 -10.59
N SER A 94 10.02 2.47 -10.80
CA SER A 94 8.92 2.51 -11.76
C SER A 94 7.84 3.50 -11.31
N LYS A 95 7.22 4.17 -12.29
CA LYS A 95 6.11 5.09 -12.03
C LYS A 95 4.89 4.31 -11.55
N ALA A 96 4.24 4.80 -10.51
CA ALA A 96 2.92 4.33 -10.07
C ALA A 96 1.88 5.41 -10.43
N PRO A 97 1.39 5.45 -11.69
CA PRO A 97 0.55 6.54 -12.18
C PRO A 97 -0.79 6.67 -11.44
N MET A 98 -1.23 5.61 -10.76
CA MET A 98 -2.47 5.60 -9.98
C MET A 98 -2.29 6.16 -8.56
N LEU A 99 -1.07 6.53 -8.16
CA LEU A 99 -0.79 7.04 -6.82
C LEU A 99 -0.38 8.53 -6.87
N PRO A 100 -0.87 9.35 -5.93
CA PRO A 100 -0.32 10.69 -5.73
C PRO A 100 1.14 10.61 -5.29
N VAL A 101 1.86 11.73 -5.34
CA VAL A 101 3.29 11.81 -4.99
C VAL A 101 3.58 11.25 -3.59
N SER A 102 2.72 11.57 -2.60
CA SER A 102 2.80 11.02 -1.25
C SER A 102 2.59 9.50 -1.20
N GLY A 103 1.72 8.97 -2.06
CA GLY A 103 1.53 7.53 -2.21
C GLY A 103 2.71 6.83 -2.85
N ALA A 104 3.33 7.47 -3.85
CA ALA A 104 4.46 6.92 -4.57
C ALA A 104 5.70 6.76 -3.66
N SER A 105 5.93 7.68 -2.72
CA SER A 105 7.03 7.55 -1.75
C SER A 105 6.81 6.39 -0.78
N ILE A 106 5.60 6.25 -0.23
CA ILE A 106 5.22 5.12 0.64
C ILE A 106 5.37 3.80 -0.12
N ARG A 107 4.84 3.70 -1.34
CA ARG A 107 5.00 2.52 -2.20
C ARG A 107 6.47 2.17 -2.35
N ARG A 108 7.30 3.14 -2.73
CA ARG A 108 8.73 2.94 -2.98
C ARG A 108 9.44 2.37 -1.75
N GLU A 109 9.17 2.89 -0.58
CA GLU A 109 9.74 2.38 0.67
C GLU A 109 9.33 0.92 0.91
N ILE A 110 8.05 0.59 0.77
CA ILE A 110 7.54 -0.77 0.98
C ILE A 110 8.17 -1.75 -0.03
N VAL A 111 8.30 -1.37 -1.30
CA VAL A 111 8.98 -2.17 -2.33
C VAL A 111 10.44 -2.44 -1.94
N LEU A 112 11.17 -1.41 -1.46
CA LEU A 112 12.55 -1.57 -1.02
C LEU A 112 12.66 -2.47 0.22
N MET A 113 11.74 -2.37 1.17
CA MET A 113 11.68 -3.28 2.33
C MET A 113 11.44 -4.73 1.89
N GLN A 114 10.52 -4.97 0.95
CA GLN A 114 10.28 -6.31 0.40
C GLN A 114 11.51 -6.83 -0.37
N GLY A 115 12.19 -5.93 -1.08
CA GLY A 115 13.48 -6.20 -1.70
C GLY A 115 14.53 -6.70 -0.73
N LEU A 116 14.74 -5.97 0.36
CA LEU A 116 15.70 -6.32 1.41
C LEU A 116 15.36 -7.62 2.12
N ARG A 117 14.07 -7.99 2.24
CA ARG A 117 13.68 -9.32 2.75
C ARG A 117 14.14 -10.46 1.84
N ARG A 118 14.23 -10.21 0.53
CA ARG A 118 14.69 -11.21 -0.46
C ARG A 118 16.19 -11.18 -0.67
N PHE A 119 16.80 -10.00 -0.68
CA PHE A 119 18.22 -9.75 -0.95
C PHE A 119 18.84 -8.93 0.19
N PRO A 120 19.01 -9.50 1.39
CA PRO A 120 19.33 -8.74 2.60
C PRO A 120 20.74 -8.15 2.64
N THR A 121 21.67 -8.69 1.86
CA THR A 121 23.08 -8.29 1.85
C THR A 121 23.45 -7.38 0.67
N ASP A 122 22.48 -7.01 -0.18
CA ASP A 122 22.74 -6.18 -1.35
C ASP A 122 22.96 -4.72 -0.96
N ALA A 123 24.16 -4.21 -1.23
CA ALA A 123 24.57 -2.87 -0.82
C ALA A 123 23.75 -1.76 -1.50
N ASP A 124 23.36 -1.95 -2.76
CA ASP A 124 22.62 -0.94 -3.52
C ASP A 124 21.17 -0.82 -3.02
N LEU A 125 20.52 -1.95 -2.69
CA LEU A 125 19.20 -1.94 -2.03
C LEU A 125 19.25 -1.28 -0.66
N ILE A 126 20.27 -1.59 0.16
CA ILE A 126 20.45 -0.96 1.47
C ILE A 126 20.62 0.55 1.31
N ALA A 127 21.47 1.00 0.38
CA ALA A 127 21.70 2.41 0.10
C ALA A 127 20.44 3.10 -0.43
N ALA A 128 19.67 2.44 -1.30
CA ALA A 128 18.42 2.96 -1.83
C ALA A 128 17.36 3.12 -0.73
N TYR A 129 17.22 2.13 0.15
CA TYR A 129 16.31 2.18 1.30
C TYR A 129 16.70 3.27 2.29
N ALA A 130 17.98 3.35 2.66
CA ALA A 130 18.48 4.41 3.54
C ALA A 130 18.23 5.81 2.96
N ARG A 131 18.37 5.98 1.63
CA ARG A 131 18.06 7.23 0.95
C ARG A 131 16.57 7.56 0.99
N ALA A 132 15.69 6.58 0.78
CA ALA A 132 14.24 6.77 0.84
C ALA A 132 13.80 7.27 2.23
N ILE A 133 14.28 6.62 3.31
CA ILE A 133 13.97 7.04 4.68
C ILE A 133 14.45 8.47 4.97
N ARG A 134 15.69 8.80 4.58
CA ARG A 134 16.25 10.14 4.82
C ARG A 134 15.41 11.24 4.14
N GLN A 135 14.94 10.99 2.93
CA GLN A 135 14.09 11.93 2.19
C GLN A 135 12.76 12.18 2.92
N GLN A 136 12.17 11.15 3.53
CA GLN A 136 10.95 11.31 4.31
C GLN A 136 11.17 12.04 5.63
N LEU A 137 12.27 11.74 6.34
CA LEU A 137 12.60 12.44 7.59
C LEU A 137 12.81 13.94 7.38
N GLN A 138 13.41 14.33 6.25
CA GLN A 138 13.58 15.74 5.89
C GLN A 138 12.26 16.47 5.59
N LEU A 139 11.21 15.75 5.19
CA LEU A 139 9.88 16.32 4.92
C LEU A 139 9.04 16.50 6.20
N VAL A 140 9.38 15.83 7.30
CA VAL A 140 8.65 15.90 8.58
C VAL A 140 9.21 16.99 9.51
N GLN A 141 10.39 17.55 9.21
CA GLN A 141 11.04 18.60 10.02
C GLN A 141 10.67 20.04 9.62
N ILE A 142 9.61 20.24 8.82
CA ILE A 142 9.11 21.56 8.41
C ILE A 142 7.72 21.79 8.98
#